data_AF-A0A8X6XSK5-F1
#
_entry.id   AF-A0A8X6XSK5-F1
#
_cell.length_a   1.000
_cell.length_b   1.000
_cell.length_c   1.000
_cell.angle_alpha   90.00
_cell.angle_beta   90.00
_cell.angle_gamma   90.00
#
_symmetry.space_group_name_H-M   'P 1'
#
loop_
_entity.id
_entity.type
_entity.pdbx_description
1 polymer ?
#
loop_
_entity_poly.entity_id
_entity_poly.type
_entity_poly.pdbx_seq_one_letter_code
_entity_poly.pdbx_strand_id
1 'polypeptide(L)'
;MNSTKLSQELSCPAHKEADTKTVYHACNINYPAERVIRSIDTDIAAIMLGNMHPLKNDSVVSMLTDTGNNLRYVELTKIHTELGQLTELTWISCHHRM
;
A
#
# COMPACT_ATOMS: atom_id res chain seq x y z
N MET A 1 -29.52 8.05 10.99
CA MET A 1 -28.11 7.78 10.66
C MET A 1 -28.07 6.82 9.48
N ASN A 2 -27.80 7.32 8.27
CA ASN A 2 -27.69 6.46 7.08
C ASN A 2 -26.32 5.78 7.11
N SER A 3 -26.32 4.48 7.36
CA SER A 3 -25.14 3.63 7.21
C SER A 3 -24.84 3.53 5.71
N THR A 4 -23.77 4.18 5.27
CA THR A 4 -23.24 4.06 3.92
C THR A 4 -22.92 2.60 3.67
N LYS A 5 -23.71 1.92 2.82
CA LYS A 5 -23.44 0.53 2.41
C LYS A 5 -22.02 0.47 1.84
N LEU A 6 -21.11 -0.20 2.55
CA LEU A 6 -19.81 -0.57 2.02
C LEU A 6 -20.05 -1.44 0.77
N SER A 7 -19.53 -1.01 -0.38
CA SER A 7 -19.61 -1.78 -1.61
C SER A 7 -18.96 -3.15 -1.40
N GLN A 8 -19.73 -4.22 -1.58
CA GLN A 8 -19.23 -5.60 -1.48
C GLN A 8 -18.15 -5.90 -2.54
N GLU A 9 -18.07 -5.10 -3.61
CA GLU A 9 -17.03 -5.22 -4.65
C GLU A 9 -15.63 -4.87 -4.12
N LEU A 10 -15.55 -4.11 -3.02
CA LEU A 10 -14.29 -3.81 -2.34
C LEU A 10 -13.88 -4.89 -1.32
N SER A 11 -14.72 -5.92 -1.13
CA SER A 11 -14.52 -6.99 -0.16
C SER A 11 -13.94 -8.24 -0.84
N CYS A 12 -12.63 -8.42 -0.75
CA CYS A 12 -11.98 -9.68 -1.12
C CYS A 12 -12.00 -10.67 0.06
N PRO A 13 -12.57 -11.89 -0.06
CA PRO A 13 -12.56 -12.89 1.01
C PRO A 13 -11.16 -13.38 1.39
N ALA A 14 -10.21 -13.31 0.45
CA ALA A 14 -8.82 -13.73 0.65
C ALA A 14 -7.98 -12.70 1.42
N HIS A 15 -8.35 -11.41 1.36
CA HIS A 15 -7.69 -10.34 2.12
C HIS A 15 -8.50 -10.06 3.37
N LYS A 16 -8.12 -10.64 4.51
CA LYS A 16 -8.90 -10.53 5.75
C LYS A 16 -8.65 -9.21 6.49
N GLU A 17 -7.46 -8.64 6.34
CA GLU A 17 -6.96 -7.46 7.06
C GLU A 17 -7.07 -6.16 6.23
N ALA A 18 -7.24 -5.03 6.92
CA ALA A 18 -7.48 -3.72 6.31
C ALA A 18 -6.27 -3.23 5.48
N ASP A 19 -5.06 -3.47 5.97
CA ASP A 19 -3.81 -3.00 5.32
C ASP A 19 -3.58 -3.71 4.00
N THR A 20 -3.75 -5.04 3.99
CA THR A 20 -3.67 -5.85 2.77
C THR A 20 -4.73 -5.46 1.74
N LYS A 21 -5.96 -5.12 2.16
CA LYS A 21 -6.98 -4.58 1.25
C LYS A 21 -6.58 -3.21 0.69
N THR A 22 -6.02 -2.34 1.52
CA THR A 22 -5.58 -1.00 1.11
C THR A 22 -4.47 -1.08 0.07
N VAL A 23 -3.47 -1.93 0.29
CA VAL A 23 -2.39 -2.18 -0.69
C VAL A 23 -2.94 -2.83 -1.96
N TYR A 24 -3.82 -3.82 -1.87
CA TYR A 24 -4.45 -4.42 -3.03
C TYR A 24 -5.20 -3.39 -3.89
N HIS A 25 -6.02 -2.53 -3.27
CA HIS A 25 -6.70 -1.45 -3.98
C HIS A 25 -5.73 -0.45 -4.56
N ALA A 26 -4.72 -0.04 -3.78
CA ALA A 26 -3.67 0.85 -4.24
C ALA A 26 -2.98 0.28 -5.48
N CYS A 27 -2.64 -1.01 -5.54
CA CYS A 27 -1.95 -1.62 -6.67
C CYS A 27 -2.86 -1.84 -7.90
N ASN A 28 -4.17 -2.05 -7.72
CA ASN A 28 -5.09 -2.33 -8.82
C ASN A 28 -5.66 -1.09 -9.54
N ILE A 29 -5.27 0.12 -9.12
CA ILE A 29 -5.56 1.32 -9.90
C ILE A 29 -4.81 1.21 -11.24
N ASN A 30 -5.57 1.07 -12.32
CA ASN A 30 -5.09 0.69 -13.64
C ASN A 30 -4.65 1.87 -14.53
N TYR A 31 -4.64 3.09 -13.98
CA TYR A 31 -4.15 4.30 -14.61
C TYR A 31 -3.02 4.94 -13.79
N PRO A 32 -2.11 5.71 -14.41
CA PRO A 32 -1.13 6.52 -13.70
C PRO A 32 -1.80 7.46 -12.70
N ALA A 33 -1.40 7.39 -11.43
CA ALA A 33 -1.99 8.22 -10.39
C ALA A 33 -0.99 8.47 -9.26
N GLU A 34 -1.12 9.64 -8.64
CA GLU A 34 -0.59 9.90 -7.31
C GLU A 34 -1.54 9.30 -6.27
N ARG A 35 -0.99 8.44 -5.40
CA ARG A 35 -1.74 7.64 -4.42
C ARG A 35 -1.21 7.99 -3.04
N VAL A 36 -2.11 8.39 -2.14
CA VAL A 36 -1.78 8.68 -0.74
C VAL A 36 -2.48 7.68 0.17
N ILE A 37 -1.70 6.81 0.79
CA ILE A 37 -2.18 5.90 1.82
C ILE A 37 -2.15 6.65 3.15
N ARG A 38 -3.28 6.76 3.84
CA ARG A 38 -3.37 7.39 5.16
C ARG A 38 -3.48 6.32 6.21
N SER A 39 -2.42 6.11 6.97
CA SER A 39 -2.42 5.18 8.10
C SER A 39 -1.28 5.54 9.05
N ILE A 40 -1.48 5.31 10.34
CA ILE A 40 -0.41 5.38 11.35
C ILE A 40 0.30 4.03 11.51
N ASP A 41 -0.29 2.96 10.98
CA ASP A 41 0.23 1.60 11.06
C ASP A 41 1.38 1.46 10.08
N THR A 42 2.61 1.35 10.60
CA THR A 42 3.82 1.46 9.79
C THR A 42 4.12 0.23 8.94
N ASP A 43 3.55 -0.92 9.27
CA ASP A 43 3.72 -2.17 8.51
C ASP A 43 3.06 -2.11 7.13
N ILE A 44 2.03 -1.28 6.93
CA ILE A 44 1.46 -1.02 5.59
C ILE A 44 2.51 -0.48 4.61
N ALA A 45 3.51 0.27 5.08
CA ALA A 45 4.61 0.75 4.24
C ALA A 45 5.44 -0.44 3.72
N ALA A 46 5.75 -1.39 4.59
CA ALA A 46 6.49 -2.60 4.22
C ALA A 46 5.69 -3.45 3.22
N ILE A 47 4.41 -3.68 3.50
CA ILE A 47 3.50 -4.43 2.61
C ILE A 47 3.41 -3.73 1.24
N MET A 48 3.25 -2.40 1.22
CA MET A 48 3.17 -1.63 -0.02
C MET A 48 4.48 -1.72 -0.82
N LEU A 49 5.64 -1.53 -0.18
CA LEU A 49 6.96 -1.63 -0.81
C LEU A 49 7.17 -3.00 -1.47
N GLY A 50 6.77 -4.08 -0.81
CA GLY A 50 6.84 -5.44 -1.35
C GLY A 50 5.87 -5.70 -2.52
N ASN A 51 4.88 -4.83 -2.74
CA ASN A 51 3.84 -4.97 -3.76
C ASN A 51 3.88 -3.86 -4.82
N MET A 52 5.01 -3.17 -5.02
CA MET A 52 5.10 -2.07 -6.00
C MET A 52 5.26 -2.53 -7.46
N HIS A 53 5.60 -3.79 -7.71
CA HIS A 53 5.75 -4.34 -9.07
C HIS A 53 4.52 -4.14 -10.00
N PRO A 54 3.26 -4.28 -9.56
CA PRO A 54 2.08 -4.06 -10.41
C PRO A 54 1.78 -2.60 -10.72
N LEU A 55 2.48 -1.63 -10.10
CA LEU A 55 2.24 -0.21 -10.34
C LEU A 55 2.61 0.17 -11.78
N LYS A 56 1.88 1.14 -12.34
CA LYS A 56 2.26 1.73 -13.64
C LYS A 56 3.45 2.65 -13.45
N ASN A 57 4.35 2.69 -14.43
CA ASN A 57 5.64 3.41 -14.37
C ASN A 57 5.55 4.86 -13.89
N ASP A 58 4.44 5.55 -14.17
CA ASP A 58 4.23 6.96 -13.79
C ASP A 58 3.42 7.13 -12.48
N SER A 59 3.15 6.04 -11.75
CA SER A 59 2.41 6.09 -10.49
C SER A 59 3.33 6.41 -9.32
N VAL A 60 2.90 7.35 -8.48
CA VAL A 60 3.60 7.73 -7.25
C VAL A 60 2.77 7.28 -6.07
N VAL A 61 3.42 6.63 -5.10
CA VAL A 61 2.78 6.20 -3.86
C VAL A 61 3.50 6.85 -2.68
N SER A 62 2.71 7.54 -1.86
CA SER A 62 3.14 8.16 -0.62
C SER A 62 2.27 7.68 0.53
N MET A 63 2.84 7.64 1.72
CA MET A 63 2.14 7.36 2.96
C MET A 63 2.12 8.59 3.84
N LEU A 64 0.96 8.87 4.45
CA LEU A 64 0.79 9.90 5.46
C LEU A 64 0.71 9.22 6.83
N THR A 65 1.74 9.39 7.66
CA THR A 65 2.00 8.58 8.88
C THR A 65 1.56 9.24 10.21
N ASP A 66 0.80 10.33 10.18
CA ASP A 66 0.40 11.05 11.40
C ASP A 66 -0.95 11.77 11.22
N THR A 67 -1.49 12.31 12.31
CA THR A 67 -2.74 13.07 12.36
C THR A 67 -2.53 14.46 13.00
N GLY A 68 -3.37 15.43 12.64
CA GLY A 68 -3.28 16.79 13.19
C GLY A 68 -2.18 17.65 12.55
N ASN A 69 -1.48 18.47 13.34
CA ASN A 69 -0.49 19.44 12.85
C ASN A 69 0.90 18.84 12.54
N ASN A 70 1.08 17.53 12.74
CA ASN A 70 2.35 16.84 12.57
C ASN A 70 2.35 15.90 11.35
N LEU A 71 1.66 16.27 10.27
CA LEU A 71 1.59 15.45 9.06
C LEU A 71 2.99 15.15 8.52
N ARG A 72 3.30 13.86 8.38
CA ARG A 72 4.56 13.37 7.79
C ARG A 72 4.23 12.57 6.55
N TYR A 73 4.81 12.98 5.43
CA TYR A 73 4.74 12.25 4.17
C TYR A 73 6.00 11.40 4.01
N VAL A 74 5.78 10.12 3.71
CA VAL A 74 6.83 9.16 3.37
C VAL A 74 6.61 8.75 1.92
N GLU A 75 7.53 9.12 1.04
CA GLU A 75 7.42 8.81 -0.39
C GLU A 75 7.94 7.40 -0.67
N LEU A 76 7.02 6.44 -0.72
CA LEU A 76 7.34 5.02 -0.87
C LEU A 76 7.92 4.71 -2.26
N THR A 77 7.51 5.43 -3.30
CA THR A 77 8.10 5.27 -4.64
C THR A 77 9.59 5.57 -4.65
N LYS A 78 10.05 6.65 -4.00
CA LYS A 78 11.48 6.94 -3.87
C LYS A 78 12.22 5.84 -3.11
N ILE A 79 11.66 5.39 -1.98
CA ILE A 79 12.24 4.30 -1.19
C ILE A 79 12.39 3.04 -2.06
N HIS A 80 11.37 2.69 -2.84
CA HIS A 80 11.43 1.55 -3.75
C HIS A 80 12.37 1.76 -4.94
N THR A 81 12.52 2.96 -5.48
CA THR A 81 13.51 3.22 -6.54
C THR A 81 14.94 3.04 -6.02
N GLU A 82 15.22 3.50 -4.80
CA GLU A 82 16.55 3.40 -4.18
C GLU A 82 16.84 1.99 -3.63
N LEU A 83 15.84 1.29 -3.09
CA LEU A 83 15.99 0.01 -2.39
C LEU A 83 15.39 -1.19 -3.13
N GLY A 84 14.66 -1.00 -4.23
CA GLY A 84 13.86 -2.02 -4.91
C GLY A 84 14.67 -3.22 -5.39
N GLN A 85 15.94 -2.99 -5.75
CA GLN A 85 16.89 -4.07 -6.10
C GLN A 85 17.22 -4.99 -4.91
N LEU A 86 17.02 -4.54 -3.66
CA LEU A 86 17.26 -5.32 -2.44
C LEU A 86 15.99 -6.03 -1.93
N THR A 87 14.80 -5.55 -2.29
CA THR A 87 13.53 -6.06 -1.76
C THR A 87 12.93 -7.23 -2.57
N GLU A 88 13.28 -7.39 -3.86
CA GLU A 88 12.83 -8.56 -4.64
C GLU A 88 13.31 -9.91 -4.06
N LEU A 89 14.41 -9.93 -3.32
CA LEU A 89 15.01 -11.16 -2.78
C LEU A 89 14.55 -11.52 -1.35
N THR A 90 13.91 -10.60 -0.61
CA THR A 90 13.60 -10.80 0.82
C THR A 90 12.16 -11.24 1.09
N TRP A 91 11.17 -10.83 0.28
CA TRP A 91 9.76 -11.15 0.55
C TRP A 91 9.37 -12.60 0.23
N ILE A 92 10.05 -13.26 -0.70
CA ILE A 92 9.83 -14.69 -1.01
C ILE A 92 10.13 -15.57 0.23
N SER A 93 11.08 -15.18 1.09
CA SER A 93 11.39 -15.98 2.29
C SER A 93 10.37 -15.82 3.42
N CYS A 94 9.65 -14.69 3.49
CA CYS A 94 8.69 -14.42 4.57
C CYS A 94 7.29 -15.00 4.29
N HIS A 95 6.89 -15.13 3.02
CA HIS A 95 5.58 -15.68 2.67
C HIS A 95 5.51 -17.22 2.68
N HIS A 96 6.66 -17.91 2.69
CA HIS A 96 6.71 -19.39 2.76
C HIS A 96 6.71 -19.94 4.21
N ARG A 97 6.51 -19.08 5.21
CA ARG A 97 6.53 -19.43 6.64
C ARG A 97 5.35 -18.88 7.44
N MET A 98 4.26 -18.51 6.77
CA MET A 98 2.95 -18.27 7.38
C MET A 98 1.93 -19.27 6.85
#